data_AF-A0A355H4D5-F1
#
_entry.id   AF-A0A355H4D5-F1
#
_cell.length_a   1.000
_cell.length_b   1.000
_cell.length_c   1.000
_cell.angle_alpha   90.00
_cell.angle_beta   90.00
_cell.angle_gamma   90.00
#
_symmetry.space_group_name_H-M   'P 1'
#
loop_
_entity.id
_entity.type
_entity.pdbx_description
1 polymer ?
#
loop_
_entity_poly.entity_id
_entity_poly.type
_entity_poly.pdbx_seq_one_letter_code
_entity_poly.pdbx_strand_id
1 'polypeptide(L)'
;MKMSLQKWLENGWLRPHKSGKKEIADLLRIIDRDLQDAAGDISADWRFGIAYNAALKLCTILLYAEGYRPEKNLQHYRTIQALPLILGKEHDQDAKYLDTCRNK
;
A
#
# COMPACT_ATOMS: atom_id res chain seq x y z
N MET A 1 15.60 -16.86 9.24
CA MET A 1 14.52 -17.14 8.27
C MET A 1 14.00 -15.83 7.70
N LYS A 2 14.05 -15.63 6.38
CA LYS A 2 13.45 -14.44 5.73
C LYS A 2 11.91 -14.49 5.89
N MET A 3 11.29 -13.34 6.16
CA MET A 3 9.84 -13.18 6.10
C MET A 3 9.37 -13.18 4.64
N SER A 4 8.19 -13.75 4.37
CA SER A 4 7.56 -13.82 3.05
C SER A 4 6.04 -13.65 3.19
N LEU A 5 5.34 -13.34 2.08
CA LEU A 5 3.87 -13.22 2.08
C LEU A 5 3.18 -14.52 2.51
N GLN A 6 3.72 -15.67 2.12
CA GLN A 6 3.21 -16.98 2.53
C GLN A 6 3.25 -17.14 4.07
N LYS A 7 4.34 -16.73 4.73
CA LYS A 7 4.40 -16.74 6.20
C LYS A 7 3.42 -15.76 6.83
N TRP A 8 3.17 -14.63 6.18
CA TRP A 8 2.18 -13.67 6.67
C TRP A 8 0.75 -14.21 6.56
N LEU A 9 0.44 -14.98 5.51
CA LEU A 9 -0.81 -15.72 5.39
C LEU A 9 -0.93 -16.76 6.51
N GLU A 10 0.10 -17.57 6.74
CA GLU A 10 0.14 -18.58 7.81
C GLU A 10 -0.05 -17.98 9.21
N ASN A 11 0.52 -16.79 9.44
CA ASN A 11 0.36 -16.04 10.69
C ASN A 11 -1.00 -15.29 10.80
N GLY A 12 -1.87 -15.39 9.79
CA GLY A 12 -3.17 -14.72 9.76
C GLY A 12 -3.10 -13.20 9.56
N TRP A 13 -1.98 -12.66 9.09
CA TRP A 13 -1.80 -11.24 8.80
C TRP A 13 -2.32 -10.84 7.41
N LEU A 14 -2.41 -11.81 6.51
CA LEU A 14 -3.02 -11.67 5.18
C LEU A 14 -4.20 -12.63 5.04
N ARG A 15 -5.09 -12.33 4.10
CA ARG A 15 -6.15 -13.23 3.63
C ARG A 15 -6.02 -13.45 2.14
N PRO A 16 -6.39 -14.62 1.61
CA PRO A 16 -6.51 -14.82 0.17
C PRO A 16 -7.48 -13.80 -0.42
N HIS A 17 -7.10 -13.19 -1.54
CA HIS A 17 -7.90 -12.21 -2.24
C HIS A 17 -7.68 -12.34 -3.74
N LYS A 18 -8.71 -12.78 -4.47
CA LYS A 18 -8.64 -12.84 -5.93
C LYS A 18 -9.11 -11.51 -6.49
N SER A 19 -8.16 -10.60 -6.71
CA SER A 19 -8.48 -9.29 -7.27
C SER A 19 -8.87 -9.38 -8.76
N GLY A 20 -9.80 -8.53 -9.16
CA GLY A 20 -10.26 -8.42 -10.55
C GLY A 20 -9.60 -7.26 -11.30
N LYS A 21 -9.54 -7.33 -12.64
CA LYS A 21 -9.05 -6.21 -13.47
C LYS A 21 -9.77 -4.89 -13.17
N LYS A 22 -11.09 -4.95 -12.97
CA LYS A 22 -11.91 -3.78 -12.61
C LYS A 22 -11.50 -3.18 -11.26
N GLU A 23 -11.24 -4.02 -10.26
CA GLU A 23 -10.85 -3.56 -8.91
C GLU A 23 -9.50 -2.84 -8.94
N ILE A 24 -8.50 -3.41 -9.64
CA ILE A 24 -7.20 -2.77 -9.83
C ILE A 24 -7.34 -1.44 -10.59
N ALA A 25 -8.14 -1.42 -11.66
CA ALA A 25 -8.40 -0.20 -12.43
C ALA A 25 -9.12 0.89 -11.60
N ASP A 26 -10.04 0.49 -10.73
CA ASP A 26 -10.74 1.42 -9.85
C ASP A 26 -9.79 1.99 -8.78
N LEU A 27 -8.84 1.20 -8.25
CA LEU A 27 -7.78 1.71 -7.37
C LEU A 27 -6.84 2.68 -8.09
N LEU A 28 -6.41 2.36 -9.31
CA LEU A 28 -5.56 3.24 -10.13
C LEU A 28 -6.25 4.58 -10.40
N ARG A 29 -7.54 4.58 -10.73
CA ARG A 29 -8.30 5.83 -10.92
C ARG A 29 -8.33 6.71 -9.66
N ILE A 30 -8.42 6.09 -8.49
CA ILE A 30 -8.37 6.85 -7.22
C ILE A 30 -6.97 7.43 -7.02
N ILE A 31 -5.92 6.66 -7.30
CA ILE A 31 -4.53 7.13 -7.21
C ILE A 31 -4.31 8.34 -8.14
N ASP A 32 -4.73 8.24 -9.40
CA ASP A 32 -4.58 9.33 -10.37
C ASP A 32 -5.28 10.61 -9.91
N ARG A 33 -6.51 10.50 -9.41
CA ARG A 33 -7.26 11.63 -8.85
C ARG A 33 -6.54 12.21 -7.63
N ASP A 34 -6.13 11.37 -6.68
CA ASP A 34 -5.48 11.82 -5.46
C ASP A 34 -4.15 12.55 -5.79
N LEU A 35 -3.36 12.06 -6.75
CA LEU A 35 -2.15 12.74 -7.21
C LEU A 35 -2.46 14.08 -7.89
N GLN A 36 -3.53 14.17 -8.67
CA GLN A 36 -3.99 15.43 -9.28
C GLN A 36 -4.43 16.44 -8.21
N ASP A 37 -5.23 16.02 -7.23
CA ASP A 37 -5.70 16.87 -6.14
C ASP A 37 -4.53 17.36 -5.29
N ALA A 38 -3.57 16.47 -4.98
CA ALA A 38 -2.36 16.82 -4.24
C ALA A 38 -1.44 17.79 -5.00
N ALA A 39 -1.53 17.88 -6.33
CA ALA A 39 -0.80 18.86 -7.12
C ALA A 39 -1.47 20.25 -7.12
N GLY A 40 -2.73 20.35 -6.66
CA GLY A 40 -3.49 21.60 -6.64
C GLY A 40 -3.02 22.64 -5.62
N ASP A 41 -3.76 23.75 -5.55
CA ASP A 41 -3.56 24.80 -4.55
C ASP A 41 -4.36 24.49 -3.28
N ILE A 42 -3.78 23.64 -2.44
CA ILE A 42 -4.35 23.18 -1.17
C ILE A 42 -3.31 23.29 -0.05
N SER A 43 -3.78 23.25 1.20
CA SER A 43 -2.89 23.30 2.37
C SER A 43 -1.90 22.14 2.37
N ALA A 44 -0.76 22.33 3.04
CA ALA A 44 0.28 21.31 3.15
C ALA A 44 -0.24 20.02 3.80
N ASP A 45 -1.11 20.13 4.80
CA ASP A 45 -1.68 18.98 5.50
C ASP A 45 -2.55 18.13 4.58
N TRP A 46 -3.42 18.78 3.79
CA TRP A 46 -4.26 18.08 2.81
C TRP A 46 -3.41 17.49 1.68
N ARG A 47 -2.41 18.24 1.20
CA ARG A 47 -1.46 17.76 0.19
C ARG A 47 -0.78 16.48 0.64
N PHE A 48 -0.26 16.46 1.85
CA PHE A 48 0.39 15.29 2.44
C PHE A 48 -0.57 14.11 2.59
N GLY A 49 -1.73 14.33 3.22
CA GLY A 49 -2.71 13.27 3.47
C GLY A 49 -3.21 12.60 2.18
N ILE A 50 -3.48 13.39 1.14
CA ILE A 50 -3.94 12.89 -0.15
C ILE A 50 -2.82 12.12 -0.87
N ALA A 51 -1.61 12.68 -0.94
CA ALA A 51 -0.47 12.00 -1.56
C ALA A 51 -0.12 10.68 -0.86
N TYR A 52 -0.17 10.66 0.48
CA TYR A 52 0.05 9.45 1.26
C TYR A 52 -1.05 8.39 1.01
N ASN A 53 -2.31 8.80 0.88
CA ASN A 53 -3.40 7.89 0.52
C ASN A 53 -3.19 7.25 -0.85
N ALA A 54 -2.69 8.02 -1.84
CA ALA A 54 -2.31 7.49 -3.15
C ALA A 54 -1.19 6.43 -3.03
N ALA A 55 -0.12 6.74 -2.27
CA ALA A 55 0.97 5.79 -2.02
C ALA A 55 0.49 4.50 -1.33
N LEU A 56 -0.39 4.61 -0.34
CA LEU A 56 -0.96 3.44 0.35
C LEU A 56 -1.78 2.54 -0.61
N LYS A 57 -2.51 3.12 -1.56
CA LYS A 57 -3.26 2.35 -2.57
C LYS A 57 -2.34 1.66 -3.56
N LEU A 58 -1.24 2.30 -3.96
CA LEU A 58 -0.21 1.64 -4.78
C LEU A 58 0.33 0.40 -4.07
N CYS A 59 0.67 0.49 -2.77
CA CYS A 59 1.09 -0.67 -1.99
C CYS A 59 -0.03 -1.73 -1.83
N THR A 60 -1.30 -1.31 -1.80
CA THR A 60 -2.46 -2.23 -1.77
C THR A 60 -2.56 -3.03 -3.07
N ILE A 61 -2.37 -2.38 -4.22
CA ILE A 61 -2.36 -3.03 -5.54
C ILE A 61 -1.31 -4.15 -5.59
N LEU A 62 -0.12 -3.94 -4.99
CA LEU A 62 0.92 -4.98 -4.93
C LEU A 62 0.41 -6.25 -4.23
N LEU A 63 -0.17 -6.12 -3.04
CA LEU A 63 -0.75 -7.27 -2.33
C LEU A 63 -1.86 -7.94 -3.15
N TYR A 64 -2.71 -7.13 -3.78
CA TYR A 64 -3.85 -7.64 -4.56
C TYR A 64 -3.38 -8.40 -5.80
N ALA A 65 -2.30 -7.95 -6.44
CA ALA A 65 -1.68 -8.62 -7.58
C ALA A 65 -1.06 -9.97 -7.17
N GLU A 66 -0.50 -10.04 -5.96
CA GLU A 66 0.02 -11.28 -5.36
C GLU A 66 -1.08 -12.22 -4.82
N GLY A 67 -2.36 -11.85 -4.94
CA GLY A 67 -3.48 -12.68 -4.52
C GLY A 67 -3.82 -12.59 -3.03
N TYR A 68 -3.43 -11.49 -2.38
CA TYR A 68 -3.64 -11.27 -0.96
C TYR A 68 -4.31 -9.93 -0.66
N ARG A 69 -4.95 -9.84 0.50
CA ARG A 69 -5.34 -8.58 1.13
C ARG A 69 -4.87 -8.56 2.59
N PRO A 70 -4.51 -7.39 3.15
CA PRO A 70 -4.16 -7.30 4.55
C PRO A 70 -5.36 -7.60 5.45
N GLU A 71 -5.12 -8.24 6.59
CA GLU A 71 -6.11 -8.32 7.66
C GLU A 71 -6.30 -6.95 8.33
N LYS A 72 -7.47 -6.71 8.94
CA LYS A 72 -7.83 -5.41 9.54
C LYS A 72 -6.81 -4.91 10.56
N ASN A 73 -6.25 -5.82 11.37
CA ASN A 73 -5.25 -5.44 12.36
C ASN A 73 -3.94 -5.06 11.68
N LEU A 74 -3.43 -3.85 11.96
CA LEU A 74 -2.21 -3.30 11.35
C LEU A 74 -2.26 -3.27 9.82
N GLN A 75 -3.44 -3.09 9.21
CA GLN A 75 -3.63 -3.15 7.76
C GLN A 75 -2.68 -2.23 6.97
N HIS A 76 -2.51 -0.97 7.40
CA HIS A 76 -1.65 -0.01 6.70
C HIS A 76 -0.17 -0.40 6.81
N TYR A 77 0.26 -0.80 8.02
CA TYR A 77 1.60 -1.31 8.25
C TYR A 77 1.90 -2.50 7.33
N ARG A 78 1.03 -3.52 7.31
CA ARG A 78 1.23 -4.71 6.46
C ARG A 78 1.24 -4.36 4.98
N THR A 79 0.38 -3.45 4.55
CA THR A 79 0.34 -2.98 3.17
C THR A 79 1.67 -2.35 2.75
N ILE A 80 2.22 -1.45 3.57
CA ILE A 80 3.49 -0.77 3.29
C ILE A 80 4.67 -1.74 3.35
N GLN A 81 4.74 -2.57 4.38
CA GLN A 81 5.85 -3.52 4.57
C GLN A 81 5.87 -4.64 3.53
N ALA A 82 4.80 -4.84 2.76
CA ALA A 82 4.77 -5.77 1.64
C ALA A 82 5.60 -5.26 0.45
N LEU A 83 5.80 -3.94 0.31
CA LEU A 83 6.52 -3.31 -0.80
C LEU A 83 7.87 -4.00 -1.10
N PRO A 84 8.82 -4.10 -0.15
CA PRO A 84 10.11 -4.73 -0.42
C PRO A 84 10.05 -6.26 -0.49
N LEU A 85 8.97 -6.88 0.02
CA LEU A 85 8.76 -8.32 -0.14
C LEU A 85 8.35 -8.68 -1.57
N ILE A 86 7.70 -7.75 -2.27
CA ILE A 86 7.16 -7.96 -3.62
C ILE A 86 8.11 -7.40 -4.68
N LEU A 87 8.52 -6.14 -4.54
CA LEU A 87 9.34 -5.45 -5.55
C LEU A 87 10.85 -5.60 -5.33
N GLY A 88 11.29 -6.06 -4.16
CA GLY A 88 12.70 -6.25 -3.85
C GLY A 88 13.22 -5.34 -2.74
N LYS A 89 14.38 -5.71 -2.19
CA LYS A 89 14.98 -5.07 -1.01
C LYS A 89 15.45 -3.63 -1.25
N GLU A 90 15.68 -3.25 -2.50
CA GLU A 90 15.98 -1.89 -2.92
C GLU A 90 14.92 -0.89 -2.42
N HIS A 91 13.68 -1.34 -2.24
CA HIS A 91 12.55 -0.54 -1.74
C HIS A 91 12.42 -0.55 -0.20
N ASP A 92 13.39 -1.10 0.54
CA ASP A 92 13.35 -1.11 2.02
C ASP A 92 13.28 0.32 2.60
N GLN A 93 13.94 1.28 1.96
CA GLN A 93 13.91 2.68 2.41
C GLN A 93 12.58 3.35 2.10
N ASP A 94 11.98 3.04 0.95
CA ASP A 94 10.65 3.54 0.58
C ASP A 94 9.59 3.06 1.59
N ALA A 95 9.62 1.78 1.96
CA ALA A 95 8.71 1.23 2.97
C ALA A 95 8.91 1.89 4.34
N LYS A 96 10.16 2.13 4.77
CA LYS A 96 10.43 2.84 6.04
C LYS A 96 9.95 4.29 6.02
N TYR A 97 10.12 4.97 4.90
CA TYR A 97 9.66 6.34 4.71
C TYR A 97 8.13 6.40 4.81
N LEU A 98 7.41 5.56 4.06
CA LEU A 98 5.95 5.49 4.09
C LEU A 98 5.42 5.07 5.48
N ASP A 99 6.11 4.17 6.19
CA ASP A 99 5.75 3.80 7.56
C ASP A 99 5.87 4.98 8.54
N THR A 100 6.90 5.82 8.33
CA THR A 100 7.10 7.05 9.09
C THR A 100 5.99 8.06 8.80
N CYS A 101 5.62 8.21 7.53
CA CYS A 101 4.50 9.05 7.09
C CYS A 101 3.17 8.65 7.72
N ARG A 102 2.93 7.35 7.97
CA ARG A 102 1.69 6.87 8.62
C ARG A 102 1.46 7.49 10.00
N ASN A 103 2.52 7.81 10.74
CA ASN A 103 2.43 8.29 12.12
C ASN A 103 2.48 9.82 12.22
N LYS A 104 2.38 10.52 11.09
CA LYS A 104 2.34 11.98 10.96
C LYS A 104 0.90 12.44 10.73
#